data_AF-A0AAN8IBF5-F1
#
_entry.id   AF-A0AAN8IBF5-F1
#
_cell.length_a   1.000
_cell.length_b   1.000
_cell.length_c   1.000
_cell.angle_alpha   90.00
_cell.angle_beta   90.00
_cell.angle_gamma   90.00
#
_symmetry.space_group_name_H-M   'P 1'
#
loop_
_entity.id
_entity.type
_entity.pdbx_description
1 polymer ?
#
loop_
_entity_poly.entity_id
_entity_poly.type
_entity_poly.pdbx_seq_one_letter_code
_entity_poly.pdbx_strand_id
1 'polypeptide(L)'
;MSIFLPTVFAQSYPENWQNFLVNSQRFISNFDVHETLLDIIEGEIGLERPGKRGISLFREIPTNRSCIDNNVAHNFCLCMEPEPSSNRSEIDRPSMIASLEQYLKRHQCIKLSTLHCDEEVDMRVPNEMVRLRMRYKDKIPDGEVPGLVSEV
;
A
#
# COMPACT_ATOMS: atom_id res chain seq x y z
N MET A 1 -7.80 -5.87 -10.22
CA MET A 1 -7.10 -6.60 -11.29
C MET A 1 -7.47 -8.07 -11.19
N SER A 2 -7.63 -8.77 -12.30
CA SER A 2 -7.97 -10.21 -12.32
C SER A 2 -7.08 -10.92 -13.33
N ILE A 3 -6.37 -11.96 -12.88
CA ILE A 3 -5.47 -12.78 -13.71
C ILE A 3 -5.91 -14.23 -13.51
N PHE A 4 -6.08 -14.96 -14.62
CA PHE A 4 -6.45 -16.37 -14.61
C PHE A 4 -5.34 -17.17 -15.29
N LEU A 5 -4.82 -18.18 -14.61
CA LEU A 5 -3.80 -19.08 -15.12
C LEU A 5 -4.42 -20.45 -15.48
N PRO A 6 -3.86 -21.17 -16.45
CA PRO A 6 -4.27 -22.54 -16.74
C PRO A 6 -4.19 -23.42 -15.50
N THR A 7 -5.14 -24.34 -15.33
CA THR A 7 -5.19 -25.26 -14.16
C THR A 7 -3.94 -26.13 -14.02
N VAL A 8 -3.28 -26.43 -15.16
CA VAL A 8 -2.03 -27.19 -15.21
C VAL A 8 -0.87 -26.43 -14.56
N PHE A 9 -0.90 -25.09 -14.55
CA PHE A 9 0.17 -24.27 -13.97
C PHE A 9 0.38 -24.57 -12.48
N ALA A 10 -0.70 -24.71 -11.71
CA ALA A 10 -0.62 -25.04 -10.30
C ALA A 10 0.01 -26.41 -10.03
N GLN A 11 -0.08 -27.34 -10.99
CA GLN A 11 0.53 -28.67 -10.92
C GLN A 11 2.02 -28.62 -11.30
N SER A 12 2.36 -27.84 -12.33
CA SER A 12 3.73 -27.72 -12.83
C SER A 12 4.63 -26.81 -11.98
N TYR A 13 4.06 -25.77 -11.36
CA TYR A 13 4.79 -24.74 -10.61
C TYR A 13 4.11 -24.46 -9.24
N PRO A 14 4.08 -25.44 -8.31
CA PRO A 14 3.33 -25.32 -7.07
C PRO A 14 3.81 -24.17 -6.17
N GLU A 15 5.11 -23.93 -6.10
CA GLU A 15 5.68 -22.83 -5.31
C GLU A 15 5.32 -21.47 -5.90
N ASN A 16 5.50 -21.30 -7.21
CA ASN A 16 5.14 -20.05 -7.89
C ASN A 16 3.64 -19.78 -7.85
N TRP A 17 2.82 -20.83 -7.90
CA TRP A 17 1.38 -20.74 -7.72
C TRP A 17 1.03 -20.27 -6.30
N GLN A 18 1.70 -20.80 -5.28
CA GLN A 18 1.51 -20.35 -3.90
C GLN A 18 1.92 -18.88 -3.73
N ASN A 19 3.06 -18.48 -4.29
CA ASN A 19 3.51 -17.08 -4.30
C ASN A 19 2.47 -16.19 -5.00
N PHE A 20 1.97 -16.61 -6.15
CA PHE A 20 0.95 -15.88 -6.91
C PHE A 20 -0.33 -15.66 -6.09
N LEU A 21 -0.80 -16.68 -5.37
CA LEU A 21 -1.97 -16.56 -4.50
C LEU A 21 -1.72 -15.61 -3.32
N VAL A 22 -0.56 -15.71 -2.66
CA VAL A 22 -0.19 -14.79 -1.57
C VAL A 22 -0.09 -13.36 -2.08
N ASN A 23 0.52 -13.16 -3.24
CA ASN A 23 0.71 -11.86 -3.86
C ASN A 23 -0.58 -11.18 -4.30
N SER A 24 -1.66 -11.94 -4.50
CA SER A 24 -3.00 -11.35 -4.74
C SER A 24 -3.49 -10.47 -3.59
N GLN A 25 -2.90 -10.63 -2.40
CA GLN A 25 -3.19 -9.87 -1.18
C GLN A 25 -2.04 -8.93 -0.78
N ARG A 26 -1.01 -8.77 -1.63
CA ARG A 26 0.13 -7.89 -1.38
C ARG A 26 -0.05 -6.55 -2.09
N PHE A 27 0.76 -5.56 -1.69
CA PHE A 27 0.84 -4.30 -2.40
C PHE A 27 1.67 -4.47 -3.68
N ILE A 28 0.95 -4.57 -4.80
CA ILE A 28 1.49 -4.81 -6.14
C ILE A 28 1.20 -3.63 -7.08
N SER A 29 1.98 -3.54 -8.14
CA SER A 29 1.95 -2.50 -9.16
C SER A 29 1.89 -3.11 -10.57
N ASN A 30 1.65 -2.26 -11.57
CA ASN A 30 1.74 -2.70 -12.98
C ASN A 30 3.16 -3.13 -13.39
N PHE A 31 4.20 -2.72 -12.64
CA PHE A 31 5.57 -3.20 -12.88
C PHE A 31 5.72 -4.67 -12.51
N ASP A 32 5.05 -5.12 -11.44
CA ASP A 32 5.06 -6.52 -11.01
C ASP A 32 4.33 -7.41 -12.04
N VAL A 33 3.23 -6.90 -12.61
CA VAL A 33 2.52 -7.56 -13.71
C VAL A 33 3.41 -7.65 -14.95
N HIS A 34 4.15 -6.59 -15.29
CA HIS A 34 5.09 -6.59 -16.40
C HIS A 34 6.16 -7.68 -16.21
N GLU A 35 6.77 -7.79 -15.04
CA GLU A 35 7.72 -8.87 -14.75
C GLU A 35 7.09 -10.25 -14.84
N THR A 36 5.86 -10.41 -14.35
CA THR A 36 5.12 -11.68 -14.45
C THR A 36 4.90 -12.09 -15.91
N LEU A 37 4.60 -11.14 -16.79
CA LEU A 37 4.41 -11.41 -18.22
C LEU A 37 5.74 -11.79 -18.90
N LEU A 38 6.86 -11.19 -18.50
CA LEU A 38 8.17 -11.55 -19.03
C LEU A 38 8.56 -12.97 -18.64
N ASP A 39 8.31 -13.38 -17.40
CA ASP A 39 8.49 -14.76 -16.97
C ASP A 39 7.70 -15.74 -17.85
N ILE A 40 6.45 -15.41 -18.21
CA ILE A 40 5.62 -16.25 -19.08
C ILE A 40 6.18 -16.31 -20.50
N ILE A 41 6.58 -15.18 -21.07
CA ILE A 41 7.02 -15.09 -22.47
C ILE A 41 8.37 -15.81 -22.66
N GLU A 42 9.27 -15.67 -21.70
CA GLU A 42 10.61 -16.27 -21.76
C GLU A 42 10.62 -17.72 -21.25
N GLY A 43 9.57 -18.15 -20.55
CA GLY A 43 9.50 -19.48 -19.93
C GLY A 43 10.36 -19.61 -18.65
N GLU A 44 10.87 -18.50 -18.14
CA GLU A 44 11.70 -18.42 -16.93
C GLU A 44 10.84 -18.05 -15.72
N ILE A 45 9.99 -18.99 -15.27
CA ILE A 45 9.01 -18.74 -14.20
C ILE A 45 9.71 -18.47 -12.86
N GLY A 46 9.49 -17.28 -12.31
CA GLY A 46 9.97 -16.89 -10.97
C GLY A 46 11.46 -16.61 -10.91
N LEU A 47 12.12 -16.34 -12.05
CA LEU A 47 13.53 -15.99 -12.08
C LEU A 47 13.74 -14.56 -11.54
N GLU A 48 14.82 -14.37 -10.78
CA GLU A 48 15.25 -13.05 -10.37
C GLU A 48 15.97 -12.32 -11.51
N ARG A 49 15.45 -11.14 -11.88
CA ARG A 49 16.01 -10.32 -12.95
C ARG A 49 16.61 -9.04 -12.36
N PRO A 50 17.92 -8.78 -12.53
CA PRO A 50 18.54 -7.56 -12.03
C PRO A 50 18.05 -6.33 -12.81
N GLY A 51 17.95 -5.19 -12.11
CA GLY A 51 17.74 -3.88 -12.75
C GLY A 51 16.31 -3.54 -13.16
N LYS A 52 15.28 -4.23 -12.65
CA LYS A 52 13.88 -3.99 -13.05
C LYS A 52 13.02 -3.35 -11.96
N ARG A 53 11.92 -2.71 -12.40
CA ARG A 53 11.04 -1.84 -11.59
C ARG A 53 10.00 -2.60 -10.74
N GLY A 54 9.93 -3.92 -10.87
CA GLY A 54 8.95 -4.76 -10.20
C GLY A 54 9.50 -6.14 -9.85
N ILE A 55 8.65 -6.93 -9.18
CA ILE A 55 8.90 -8.31 -8.79
C ILE A 55 7.79 -9.15 -9.41
N SER A 56 8.16 -10.21 -10.14
CA SER A 56 7.18 -11.14 -10.72
C SER A 56 6.24 -11.70 -9.64
N LEU A 57 4.95 -11.80 -9.95
CA LEU A 57 3.95 -12.37 -9.06
C LEU A 57 4.19 -13.86 -8.78
N PHE A 58 5.09 -14.51 -9.52
CA PHE A 58 5.54 -15.89 -9.27
C PHE A 58 6.62 -16.01 -8.18
N ARG A 59 7.13 -14.88 -7.66
CA ARG A 59 8.03 -14.80 -6.51
C ARG A 59 7.33 -14.11 -5.35
N GLU A 60 7.64 -14.48 -4.11
CA GLU A 60 7.01 -13.82 -2.96
C GLU A 60 7.34 -12.32 -2.94
N ILE A 61 6.30 -11.48 -2.85
CA ILE A 61 6.44 -10.03 -2.71
C ILE A 61 6.48 -9.66 -1.22
N PRO A 62 7.45 -8.85 -0.77
CA PRO A 62 7.55 -8.43 0.62
C PRO A 62 6.31 -7.68 1.13
N THR A 63 5.97 -7.87 2.39
CA THR A 63 4.83 -7.22 3.05
C THR A 63 5.05 -5.73 3.31
N ASN A 64 6.31 -5.33 3.46
CA ASN A 64 6.73 -4.01 3.89
C ASN A 64 7.15 -3.11 2.71
N ARG A 65 6.67 -3.37 1.50
CA ARG A 65 6.92 -2.48 0.35
C ARG A 65 6.25 -1.13 0.58
N SER A 66 7.01 -0.07 0.39
CA SER A 66 6.55 1.30 0.36
C SER A 66 6.03 1.70 -1.03
N CYS A 67 5.48 2.90 -1.14
CA CYS A 67 5.18 3.53 -2.43
C CYS A 67 6.43 3.71 -3.29
N ILE A 68 7.58 4.03 -2.67
CA ILE A 68 8.86 4.21 -3.37
C ILE A 68 9.28 2.88 -4.00
N ASP A 69 9.20 1.78 -3.23
CA ASP A 69 9.53 0.43 -3.73
C ASP A 69 8.61 0.00 -4.89
N ASN A 70 7.38 0.51 -4.93
CA ASN A 70 6.41 0.26 -6.01
C ASN A 70 6.44 1.31 -7.13
N ASN A 71 7.42 2.22 -7.13
CA ASN A 71 7.53 3.30 -8.11
C ASN A 71 6.25 4.17 -8.21
N VAL A 72 5.49 4.27 -7.12
CA VAL A 72 4.37 5.18 -6.98
C VAL A 72 4.94 6.55 -6.63
N ALA A 73 4.74 7.54 -7.50
CA ALA A 73 5.20 8.90 -7.22
C ALA A 73 4.54 9.42 -5.93
N HIS A 74 5.31 10.20 -5.16
CA HIS A 74 4.94 10.59 -3.80
C HIS A 74 3.56 11.28 -3.74
N ASN A 75 3.26 12.13 -4.72
CA ASN A 75 1.99 12.84 -4.85
C ASN A 75 0.77 11.96 -5.22
N PHE A 76 0.99 10.69 -5.55
CA PHE A 76 -0.05 9.67 -5.76
C PHE A 76 -0.02 8.57 -4.69
N CYS A 77 0.92 8.62 -3.74
CA CYS A 77 1.00 7.68 -2.65
C CYS A 77 -0.09 7.99 -1.62
N LEU A 78 -0.97 7.03 -1.33
CA LEU A 78 -2.05 7.22 -0.35
C LEU A 78 -1.68 6.65 1.04
N CYS A 79 -0.39 6.45 1.31
CA CYS A 79 0.05 6.05 2.63
C CYS A 79 -0.32 7.14 3.66
N MET A 80 -0.78 6.70 4.82
CA MET A 80 -1.19 7.55 5.92
C MET A 80 0.02 7.79 6.83
N GLU A 81 0.41 9.05 6.96
CA GLU A 81 1.54 9.52 7.76
C GLU A 81 1.05 10.18 9.05
N PRO A 82 1.82 10.13 10.15
CA PRO A 82 1.47 10.85 11.37
C PRO A 82 1.25 12.34 11.09
N GLU A 83 0.19 12.91 11.66
CA GLU A 83 -0.08 14.34 11.50
C GLU A 83 1.04 15.17 12.14
N PRO A 84 1.61 16.16 11.42
CA PRO A 84 2.65 17.04 11.95
C PRO A 84 2.20 17.70 13.25
N SER A 85 3.06 17.71 14.26
CA SER A 85 2.77 18.28 15.58
C SER A 85 2.35 19.76 15.53
N SER A 86 2.84 20.52 14.53
CA SER A 86 2.51 21.94 14.32
C SER A 86 1.07 22.19 13.86
N ASN A 87 0.42 21.17 13.28
CA ASN A 87 -0.90 21.29 12.65
C ASN A 87 -1.96 20.45 13.35
N ARG A 88 -1.62 19.82 14.49
CA ARG A 88 -2.59 19.07 15.29
C ARG A 88 -3.68 20.01 15.73
N SER A 89 -4.84 19.84 15.12
CA SER A 89 -6.05 20.54 15.55
C SER A 89 -6.30 20.16 17.01
N GLU A 90 -6.76 21.11 17.83
CA GLU A 90 -7.17 20.80 19.19
C GLU A 90 -8.27 19.72 19.12
N ILE A 91 -7.95 18.51 19.58
CA ILE A 91 -8.84 17.38 19.45
C ILE A 91 -9.93 17.53 20.51
N ASP A 92 -11.16 17.80 20.07
CA ASP A 92 -12.34 17.76 20.94
C ASP A 92 -12.71 16.30 21.27
N ARG A 93 -11.92 15.72 22.19
CA ARG A 93 -12.11 14.36 22.71
C ARG A 93 -13.52 14.13 23.24
N PRO A 94 -14.13 15.03 24.05
CA PRO A 94 -15.50 14.87 24.49
C PRO A 94 -16.48 14.66 23.34
N SER A 95 -16.41 15.49 22.29
CA SER A 95 -17.30 15.36 21.13
C SER A 95 -17.04 14.09 20.33
N MET A 96 -15.78 13.66 20.19
CA MET A 96 -15.45 12.39 19.54
C MET A 96 -16.02 11.19 20.30
N ILE A 97 -15.83 11.14 21.62
CA ILE A 97 -16.35 10.06 22.47
C ILE A 97 -17.87 10.03 22.41
N ALA A 98 -18.53 11.19 22.54
CA ALA A 98 -19.99 11.28 22.46
C ALA A 98 -20.53 10.79 21.11
N SER A 99 -19.87 11.16 20.00
CA SER A 99 -20.23 10.71 18.65
C SER A 99 -20.05 9.19 18.49
N LEU A 100 -18.95 8.65 19.04
CA LEU A 100 -18.66 7.22 19.01
C LEU A 100 -19.69 6.45 19.85
N GLU A 101 -19.98 6.88 21.07
CA GLU A 101 -21.02 6.29 21.91
C GLU A 101 -22.39 6.30 21.23
N GLN A 102 -22.77 7.42 20.61
CA GLN A 102 -24.04 7.52 19.88
C GLN A 102 -24.09 6.54 18.70
N TYR A 103 -22.97 6.38 17.98
CA TYR A 103 -22.87 5.40 16.90
C TYR A 103 -23.00 3.97 17.44
N LEU A 104 -22.24 3.63 18.48
CA LEU A 104 -22.16 2.29 19.06
C LEU A 104 -23.45 1.87 19.78
N LYS A 105 -24.25 2.81 20.31
CA LYS A 105 -25.59 2.56 20.87
C LYS A 105 -26.52 1.81 19.91
N ARG A 106 -26.32 1.93 18.60
CA ARG A 106 -27.12 1.24 17.58
C ARG A 106 -26.79 -0.25 17.46
N HIS A 107 -25.69 -0.71 18.06
CA HIS A 107 -25.23 -2.08 18.00
C HIS A 107 -25.48 -2.80 19.34
N GLN A 108 -26.37 -3.79 19.32
CA GLN A 108 -26.80 -4.51 20.53
C GLN A 108 -25.69 -5.34 21.21
N CYS A 109 -24.61 -5.65 20.48
CA CYS A 109 -23.52 -6.47 20.98
C CYS A 109 -22.43 -5.68 21.74
N ILE A 110 -22.53 -4.35 21.82
CA ILE A 110 -21.48 -3.51 22.39
C ILE A 110 -21.92 -2.97 23.75
N LYS A 111 -21.14 -3.30 24.80
CA LYS A 111 -21.31 -2.72 26.12
C LYS A 111 -20.55 -1.40 26.18
N LEU A 112 -21.26 -0.28 26.16
CA LEU A 112 -20.64 1.05 26.22
C LEU A 112 -19.79 1.26 27.48
N SER A 113 -20.19 0.64 28.59
CA SER A 113 -19.46 0.71 29.87
C SER A 113 -18.07 0.08 29.82
N THR A 114 -17.74 -0.71 28.79
CA THR A 114 -16.42 -1.31 28.60
C THR A 114 -15.58 -0.54 27.58
N LEU A 115 -16.08 0.57 27.05
CA LEU A 115 -15.35 1.41 26.10
C LEU A 115 -14.32 2.25 26.87
N HIS A 116 -13.05 2.15 26.47
CA HIS A 116 -11.97 2.98 26.97
C HIS A 116 -11.26 3.60 25.76
N CYS A 117 -11.09 4.93 25.76
CA CYS A 117 -10.30 5.63 24.76
C CYS A 117 -8.90 5.88 25.31
N ASP A 118 -7.87 5.63 24.49
CA ASP A 118 -6.49 5.90 24.88
C ASP A 118 -6.22 7.41 25.01
N GLU A 119 -5.25 7.78 25.85
CA GLU A 119 -4.78 9.15 25.99
C GLU A 119 -4.00 9.58 24.76
N GLU A 120 -3.27 8.67 24.12
CA GLU A 120 -2.57 8.93 22.87
C GLU A 120 -3.50 8.74 21.67
N VAL A 121 -3.62 9.77 20.83
CA VAL A 121 -4.34 9.69 19.56
C VAL A 121 -3.32 9.66 18.43
N ASP A 122 -3.21 8.52 17.74
CA ASP A 122 -2.47 8.41 16.48
C ASP A 122 -3.34 8.96 15.34
N MET A 123 -3.27 10.27 15.14
CA MET A 123 -3.92 10.89 13.99
C MET A 123 -3.00 10.74 12.78
N ARG A 124 -3.50 10.05 11.76
CA ARG A 124 -2.81 9.93 10.48
C ARG A 124 -3.55 10.65 9.39
N VAL A 125 -2.79 11.25 8.48
CA VAL A 125 -3.30 11.98 7.33
C VAL A 125 -2.60 11.47 6.06
N PRO A 126 -3.21 11.59 4.87
CA PRO A 126 -2.49 11.35 3.64
C PRO A 126 -1.23 12.22 3.60
N ASN A 127 -0.20 11.78 2.87
CA ASN A 127 1.02 12.57 2.74
C ASN A 127 0.73 14.00 2.25
N GLU A 128 1.65 14.90 2.54
CA GLU A 128 1.49 16.33 2.27
C GLU A 128 1.16 16.65 0.81
N MET A 129 1.80 15.97 -0.14
CA MET A 129 1.62 16.21 -1.56
C MET A 129 0.18 15.91 -2.01
N VAL A 130 -0.41 14.82 -1.50
CA VAL A 130 -1.80 14.47 -1.75
C VAL A 130 -2.74 15.51 -1.14
N ARG A 131 -2.46 15.95 0.10
CA ARG A 131 -3.25 16.99 0.80
C ARG A 131 -3.23 18.32 0.06
N LEU A 132 -2.07 18.70 -0.49
CA LEU A 132 -1.87 19.90 -1.30
C LEU A 132 -2.33 19.72 -2.76
N ARG A 133 -2.90 18.55 -3.11
CA ARG A 133 -3.42 18.22 -4.45
C ARG A 133 -2.36 18.39 -5.54
N MET A 134 -1.10 18.11 -5.23
CA MET A 134 -0.01 18.19 -6.20
C MET A 134 -0.21 17.13 -7.28
N ARG A 135 -0.36 17.57 -8.54
CA ARG A 135 -0.63 16.70 -9.69
C ARG A 135 0.54 16.58 -10.66
N TYR A 136 1.52 17.47 -10.54
CA TYR A 136 2.65 17.58 -11.47
C TYR A 136 3.92 17.01 -10.83
N LYS A 137 4.70 16.24 -11.61
CA LYS A 137 5.99 15.68 -11.18
C LYS A 137 7.06 16.75 -10.97
N ASP A 138 6.90 17.93 -11.56
CA ASP A 138 7.97 18.92 -11.76
C ASP A 138 8.12 19.90 -10.58
N LYS A 139 7.22 19.83 -9.59
CA LYS A 139 7.29 20.62 -8.36
C LYS A 139 7.52 19.70 -7.18
N ILE A 140 8.72 19.11 -7.14
CA ILE A 140 9.23 18.40 -5.98
C ILE A 140 9.61 19.47 -4.95
N PRO A 141 9.05 19.47 -3.71
CA PRO A 141 9.44 20.36 -2.63
C PRO A 141 10.92 20.24 -2.31
N ASP A 142 11.50 21.35 -1.86
CA ASP A 142 12.91 21.41 -1.46
C ASP A 142 13.17 20.38 -0.35
N GLY A 143 13.96 19.35 -0.65
CA GLY A 143 14.36 18.29 0.29
C GLY A 143 14.12 16.85 -0.17
N GLU A 144 13.37 16.63 -1.25
CA GLU A 144 13.15 15.28 -1.81
C GLU A 144 14.03 14.99 -3.03
N VAL A 145 14.61 13.79 -3.07
CA VAL A 145 15.38 13.29 -4.23
C VAL A 145 14.42 12.52 -5.14
N PRO A 146 14.36 12.80 -6.45
CA PRO A 146 13.58 12.00 -7.38
C PRO A 146 13.98 10.52 -7.28
N GLY A 147 12.99 9.62 -7.31
CA GLY A 147 13.27 8.20 -7.51
C GLY A 147 14.15 8.01 -8.74
N LEU A 148 15.17 7.14 -8.64
CA LEU A 148 16.18 6.93 -9.66
C LEU A 148 15.55 6.81 -11.05
N VAL A 149 15.98 7.68 -11.96
CA VAL A 149 15.63 7.58 -13.38
C VAL A 149 16.25 6.27 -13.88
N SER A 150 15.47 5.38 -14.48
CA SER A 150 16.05 4.22 -15.14
C SER A 150 16.85 4.72 -16.33
N GLU A 151 18.17 4.57 -16.27
CA GLU A 151 19.00 4.63 -17.47
C GLU A 151 18.49 3.52 -18.41
N VAL A 152 18.09 3.93 -19.62
CA VAL A 152 17.60 3.06 -20.70
C VAL A 152 18.78 2.47 -21.43
#